data_AF-A0A1I2GPG7-F1
#
_entry.id   AF-A0A1I2GPG7-F1
#
_cell.length_a   1.000
_cell.length_b   1.000
_cell.length_c   1.000
_cell.angle_alpha   90.00
_cell.angle_beta   90.00
_cell.angle_gamma   90.00
#
_symmetry.space_group_name_H-M   'P 1'
#
loop_
_entity.id
_entity.type
_entity.pdbx_description
1 polymer ?
#
loop_
_entity_poly.entity_id
_entity_poly.type
_entity_poly.pdbx_seq_one_letter_code
_entity_poly.pdbx_strand_id
1 'polypeptide(L)'
;MLIGVVGFYIWQRLSPLEVEGVTVAVPQPAGNRCDVTVDVVATVRTNGRSGVIRYQWFRSDAPPGAILTEQVGSGQRTAALTLAWTFSGTGKATETATVNIIEPSPLQVGTQVEYRCQG
;
A
#
# COMPACT_ATOMS: atom_id res chain seq x y z
N MET A 1 -19.29 20.35 34.02
CA MET A 1 -18.26 20.67 32.99
C MET A 1 -18.42 19.71 31.82
N LEU A 2 -19.27 20.02 30.84
CA LEU A 2 -19.47 19.18 29.65
C LEU A 2 -18.90 19.82 28.36
N ILE A 3 -18.47 21.09 28.44
CA ILE A 3 -18.03 21.87 27.28
C ILE A 3 -16.72 21.31 26.69
N GLY A 4 -15.79 20.82 27.53
CA GLY A 4 -14.51 20.27 27.05
C GLY A 4 -14.66 18.99 26.21
N VAL A 5 -15.63 18.13 26.55
CA VAL A 5 -15.84 16.84 25.85
C VAL A 5 -16.45 17.07 24.47
N VAL A 6 -17.40 18.00 24.34
CA VAL A 6 -18.03 18.33 23.05
C VAL A 6 -17.04 19.01 22.11
N GLY A 7 -16.23 19.95 22.63
CA GLY A 7 -15.17 20.60 21.84
C GLY A 7 -14.14 19.61 21.31
N PHE A 8 -13.69 18.67 22.15
CA PHE A 8 -12.78 17.61 21.74
C PHE A 8 -13.39 16.67 20.69
N TYR A 9 -14.66 16.29 20.85
CA TYR A 9 -15.34 15.39 19.91
C TYR A 9 -15.54 16.01 18.52
N ILE A 10 -15.84 17.32 18.47
CA ILE A 10 -15.95 18.06 17.20
C ILE A 10 -14.57 18.19 16.55
N TRP A 11 -13.52 18.56 17.30
CA TRP A 11 -12.16 18.69 16.78
C TRP A 11 -11.63 17.37 16.21
N GLN A 12 -11.93 16.27 16.90
CA GLN A 12 -11.65 14.93 16.40
C GLN A 12 -12.29 14.75 15.02
N ARG A 13 -13.60 15.01 14.87
CA ARG A 13 -14.30 14.83 13.57
C ARG A 13 -13.72 15.63 12.40
N LEU A 14 -13.04 16.74 12.67
CA LEU A 14 -12.46 17.65 11.66
C LEU A 14 -10.99 17.39 11.34
N SER A 15 -10.32 16.45 12.03
CA SER A 15 -8.91 16.15 11.77
C SER A 15 -8.73 15.43 10.43
N PRO A 16 -7.73 15.79 9.59
CA PRO A 16 -7.51 15.16 8.30
C PRO A 16 -7.03 13.71 8.43
N LEU A 17 -7.08 12.98 7.32
CA LEU A 17 -6.46 11.65 7.19
C LEU A 17 -4.97 11.74 7.49
N GLU A 18 -4.50 10.84 8.34
CA GLU A 18 -3.08 10.69 8.67
C GLU A 18 -2.66 9.24 8.50
N VAL A 19 -1.48 9.04 7.94
CA VAL A 19 -0.86 7.71 7.79
C VAL A 19 0.03 7.46 8.99
N GLU A 20 -0.31 6.44 9.78
CA GLU A 20 0.44 6.03 10.97
C GLU A 20 1.60 5.09 10.61
N GLY A 21 1.48 4.35 9.51
CA GLY A 21 2.51 3.44 9.06
C GLY A 21 2.13 2.68 7.79
N VAL A 22 3.12 2.12 7.12
CA VAL A 22 2.94 1.36 5.89
C VAL A 22 3.77 0.08 5.99
N THR A 23 3.15 -1.04 5.65
CA THR A 23 3.84 -2.33 5.58
C THR A 23 3.56 -2.96 4.24
N VAL A 24 4.61 -3.34 3.52
CA VAL A 24 4.49 -4.01 2.23
C VAL A 24 4.78 -5.48 2.41
N ALA A 25 3.90 -6.34 1.88
CA ALA A 25 4.04 -7.78 1.97
C ALA A 25 3.62 -8.44 0.65
N VAL A 26 4.15 -9.63 0.41
CA VAL A 26 3.72 -10.52 -0.67
C VAL A 26 2.94 -11.67 -0.01
N PRO A 27 1.62 -11.53 0.19
CA PRO A 27 0.82 -12.52 0.92
C PRO A 27 0.89 -13.91 0.27
N GLN A 28 1.01 -13.96 -1.06
CA GLN A 28 1.13 -15.21 -1.79
C GLN A 28 2.33 -15.13 -2.75
N PRO A 29 3.52 -15.59 -2.32
CA PRO A 29 4.68 -15.62 -3.21
C PRO A 29 4.46 -16.61 -4.38
N ALA A 30 5.19 -16.38 -5.47
CA ALA A 30 5.17 -17.24 -6.66
C ALA A 30 5.49 -18.71 -6.29
N GLY A 31 6.43 -18.91 -5.36
CA GLY A 31 6.91 -20.22 -4.98
C GLY A 31 7.74 -20.83 -6.11
N ASN A 32 7.36 -22.04 -6.56
CA ASN A 32 7.93 -22.71 -7.73
C ASN A 32 7.02 -22.63 -8.97
N ARG A 33 5.96 -21.83 -8.94
CA ARG A 33 5.01 -21.72 -10.04
C ARG A 33 5.56 -20.83 -11.14
N CYS A 34 5.32 -21.24 -12.37
CA CYS A 34 5.68 -20.48 -13.56
C CYS A 34 4.45 -19.72 -14.09
N ASP A 35 4.69 -18.62 -14.81
CA ASP A 35 3.63 -17.80 -15.43
C ASP A 35 2.54 -17.39 -14.43
N VAL A 36 2.98 -16.83 -13.30
CA VAL A 36 2.13 -16.51 -12.14
C VAL A 36 2.04 -15.01 -11.93
N THR A 37 0.84 -14.56 -11.58
CA THR A 37 0.64 -13.22 -11.05
C THR A 37 0.72 -13.28 -9.53
N VAL A 38 1.62 -12.50 -8.96
CA VAL A 38 1.73 -12.30 -7.52
C VAL A 38 1.15 -10.95 -7.16
N ASP A 39 0.40 -10.92 -6.07
CA ASP A 39 -0.11 -9.68 -5.51
C ASP A 39 0.87 -9.16 -4.48
N VAL A 40 1.37 -7.95 -4.67
CA VAL A 40 2.10 -7.20 -3.66
C VAL A 40 1.11 -6.26 -2.99
N VAL A 41 0.97 -6.38 -1.67
CA VAL A 41 -0.02 -5.60 -0.90
C VAL A 41 0.71 -4.69 0.06
N ALA A 42 0.53 -3.38 -0.10
CA ALA A 42 0.90 -2.38 0.89
C ALA A 42 -0.29 -2.11 1.81
N THR A 43 -0.17 -2.50 3.08
CA THR A 43 -1.12 -2.19 4.13
C THR A 43 -0.76 -0.84 4.75
N VAL A 44 -1.58 0.17 4.48
CA VAL A 44 -1.45 1.50 5.07
C VAL A 44 -2.32 1.57 6.32
N ARG A 45 -1.71 1.85 7.47
CA ARG A 45 -2.40 2.12 8.73
C ARG A 45 -2.71 3.60 8.82
N THR A 46 -3.94 3.94 9.18
CA THR A 46 -4.41 5.31 9.25
C THR A 46 -5.12 5.58 10.58
N ASN A 47 -5.23 6.85 10.94
CA ASN A 47 -5.93 7.30 12.15
C ASN A 47 -7.46 7.07 12.14
N GLY A 48 -8.02 6.42 11.11
CA GLY A 48 -9.45 6.14 10.97
C GLY A 48 -10.28 7.31 10.46
N ARG A 49 -9.66 8.41 10.01
CA ARG A 49 -10.36 9.52 9.36
C ARG A 49 -10.64 9.18 7.90
N SER A 50 -11.68 9.80 7.35
CA SER A 50 -11.91 9.74 5.91
C SER A 50 -10.91 10.62 5.17
N GLY A 51 -10.48 10.18 4.00
CA GLY A 51 -9.63 10.98 3.14
C GLY A 51 -9.18 10.20 1.92
N VAL A 52 -8.18 10.75 1.24
CA VAL A 52 -7.63 10.16 0.02
C VAL A 52 -6.16 9.86 0.22
N ILE A 53 -5.74 8.68 -0.21
CA ILE A 53 -4.33 8.31 -0.28
C ILE A 53 -3.96 8.33 -1.75
N ARG A 54 -3.05 9.24 -2.11
CA ARG A 54 -2.52 9.30 -3.46
C ARG A 54 -1.17 8.61 -3.47
N TYR A 55 -1.01 7.60 -4.33
CA TYR A 55 0.18 6.75 -4.31
C TYR A 55 0.59 6.30 -5.70
N GLN A 56 1.82 5.82 -5.81
CA GLN A 56 2.40 5.31 -7.04
C GLN A 56 3.26 4.09 -6.73
N TRP A 57 3.15 3.07 -7.59
CA TRP A 57 4.01 1.90 -7.51
C TRP A 57 5.22 2.05 -8.43
N PHE A 58 6.39 1.74 -7.87
CA PHE A 58 7.65 1.62 -8.58
C PHE A 58 8.07 0.15 -8.58
N ARG A 59 8.39 -0.35 -9.76
CA ARG A 59 8.90 -1.70 -9.97
C ARG A 59 10.33 -1.61 -10.51
N SER A 60 11.15 -2.61 -10.25
CA SER A 60 12.50 -2.68 -10.80
C SER A 60 12.54 -3.03 -12.29
N ASP A 61 11.59 -3.85 -12.78
CA ASP A 61 11.54 -4.29 -14.18
C ASP A 61 10.83 -3.31 -15.13
N ALA A 62 10.10 -2.33 -14.60
CA ALA A 62 9.20 -1.49 -15.38
C ALA A 62 9.33 -0.02 -15.00
N PRO A 63 9.02 0.90 -15.93
CA PRO A 63 8.87 2.32 -15.60
C PRO A 63 7.86 2.53 -14.47
N PRO A 64 7.93 3.67 -13.75
CA PRO A 64 6.98 4.02 -12.72
C PRO A 64 5.54 3.88 -13.19
N GLY A 65 4.69 3.26 -12.38
CA GLY A 65 3.27 3.08 -12.69
C GLY A 65 2.51 4.39 -12.71
N ALA A 66 1.22 4.33 -13.06
CA ALA A 66 0.35 5.50 -12.93
C ALA A 66 0.17 5.90 -11.46
N ILE A 67 -0.12 7.18 -11.23
CA ILE A 67 -0.54 7.64 -9.90
C ILE A 67 -1.98 7.18 -9.67
N LEU A 68 -2.18 6.43 -8.59
CA LEU A 68 -3.45 5.87 -8.16
C LEU A 68 -3.97 6.65 -6.95
N THR A 69 -5.28 6.55 -6.72
CA THR A 69 -5.96 7.18 -5.58
C THR A 69 -6.82 6.16 -4.88
N GLU A 70 -6.57 5.96 -3.58
CA GLU A 70 -7.37 5.12 -2.70
C GLU A 70 -8.25 5.99 -1.81
N GLN A 71 -9.55 5.68 -1.74
CA GLN A 71 -10.48 6.37 -0.87
C GLN A 71 -10.56 5.64 0.47
N VAL A 72 -10.26 6.35 1.55
CA VAL A 72 -10.36 5.81 2.91
C VAL A 72 -11.69 6.27 3.50
N GLY A 73 -12.54 5.31 3.86
CA GLY A 73 -13.81 5.58 4.51
C GLY A 73 -13.64 6.09 5.95
N SER A 74 -14.64 6.79 6.47
CA SER A 74 -14.67 7.16 7.89
C SER A 74 -14.72 5.91 8.77
N GLY A 75 -13.83 5.82 9.76
CA GLY A 75 -13.66 4.65 10.62
C GLY A 75 -12.71 3.58 10.07
N GLN A 76 -12.26 3.70 8.81
CA GLN A 76 -11.33 2.76 8.20
C GLN A 76 -9.89 3.08 8.63
N ARG A 77 -9.31 2.20 9.44
CA ARG A 77 -7.93 2.34 9.96
C ARG A 77 -6.87 1.63 9.13
N THR A 78 -7.30 0.91 8.10
CA THR A 78 -6.42 0.14 7.22
C THR A 78 -6.90 0.24 5.79
N ALA A 79 -6.01 0.64 4.89
CA ALA A 79 -6.21 0.64 3.45
C ALA A 79 -5.21 -0.31 2.79
N ALA A 80 -5.67 -1.15 1.88
CA ALA A 80 -4.85 -2.12 1.18
C ALA A 80 -4.60 -1.64 -0.25
N LEU A 81 -3.36 -1.26 -0.55
CA LEU A 81 -2.95 -0.88 -1.88
C LEU A 81 -2.36 -2.11 -2.55
N THR A 82 -2.98 -2.59 -3.63
CA THR A 82 -2.59 -3.83 -4.28
C THR A 82 -1.91 -3.56 -5.61
N LEU A 83 -0.81 -4.25 -5.86
CA LEU A 83 -0.12 -4.30 -7.14
C LEU A 83 -0.13 -5.75 -7.63
N ALA A 84 -0.86 -6.00 -8.73
CA ALA A 84 -0.79 -7.26 -9.43
C ALA A 84 0.44 -7.27 -10.36
N TRP A 85 1.33 -8.23 -10.15
CA TRP A 85 2.57 -8.35 -10.92
C TRP A 85 2.69 -9.73 -11.54
N THR A 86 2.62 -9.79 -12.87
CA THR A 86 2.78 -11.02 -13.64
C THR A 86 4.25 -11.29 -13.93
N PHE A 87 4.73 -12.46 -13.50
CA PHE A 87 6.02 -13.02 -13.83
C PHE A 87 5.84 -14.15 -14.84
N SER A 88 6.59 -14.13 -15.94
CA SER A 88 6.55 -15.15 -16.97
C SER A 88 7.93 -15.72 -17.28
N GLY A 89 7.95 -16.95 -17.79
CA GLY A 89 9.17 -17.66 -18.17
C GLY A 89 9.86 -18.41 -17.02
N THR A 90 10.89 -19.16 -17.36
CA THR A 90 11.63 -20.02 -16.43
C THR A 90 12.86 -19.30 -15.87
N GLY A 91 13.13 -19.44 -14.57
CA GLY A 91 14.33 -18.86 -13.96
C GLY A 91 14.12 -18.39 -12.52
N LYS A 92 15.10 -17.65 -12.00
CA LYS A 92 15.02 -16.96 -10.71
C LYS A 92 15.18 -15.47 -10.95
N ALA A 93 14.27 -14.67 -10.40
CA ALA A 93 14.36 -13.22 -10.40
C ALA A 93 14.12 -12.69 -8.98
N THR A 94 14.89 -11.68 -8.60
CA THR A 94 14.67 -10.94 -7.35
C THR A 94 14.42 -9.50 -7.74
N GLU A 95 13.19 -9.07 -7.49
CA GLU A 95 12.68 -7.78 -7.94
C GLU A 95 12.27 -6.94 -6.73
N THR A 96 12.19 -5.63 -6.90
CA THR A 96 11.80 -4.72 -5.81
C THR A 96 10.50 -4.01 -6.18
N ALA A 97 9.51 -4.14 -5.30
CA ALA A 97 8.27 -3.38 -5.36
C ALA A 97 8.31 -2.28 -4.31
N THR A 98 8.22 -1.03 -4.74
CA THR A 98 8.24 0.13 -3.85
C THR A 98 6.97 0.94 -4.02
N VAL A 99 6.23 1.14 -2.93
CA VAL A 99 5.10 2.08 -2.91
C VAL A 99 5.60 3.45 -2.48
N ASN A 100 5.26 4.47 -3.25
CA ASN A 100 5.46 5.86 -2.92
C ASN A 100 4.10 6.49 -2.62
N ILE A 101 3.85 6.80 -1.37
CA ILE A 101 2.71 7.61 -0.95
C ILE A 101 3.08 9.07 -1.17
N ILE A 102 2.23 9.80 -1.88
CA ILE A 102 2.36 11.22 -2.20
C ILE A 102 1.54 12.04 -1.21
N GLU A 103 0.30 11.60 -0.94
CA GLU A 103 -0.64 12.21 0.00
C GLU A 103 -1.29 11.13 0.86
N PRO A 104 -1.66 11.40 2.13
CA PRO A 104 -1.60 12.71 2.81
C PRO A 104 -0.19 13.08 3.35
N SER A 105 0.69 12.10 3.48
CA SER A 105 2.08 12.28 3.94
C SER A 105 3.04 11.56 3.00
N PRO A 106 4.04 12.26 2.43
CA PRO A 106 5.03 11.63 1.58
C PRO A 106 5.82 10.55 2.31
N LEU A 107 5.74 9.31 1.85
CA LEU A 107 6.47 8.19 2.43
C LEU A 107 6.71 7.12 1.36
N GLN A 108 7.91 6.54 1.37
CA GLN A 108 8.27 5.47 0.46
C GLN A 108 8.65 4.21 1.25
N VAL A 109 8.04 3.08 0.90
CA VAL A 109 8.33 1.78 1.51
C VAL A 109 8.37 0.73 0.41
N GLY A 110 9.34 -0.18 0.46
CA GLY A 110 9.46 -1.25 -0.52
C GLY A 110 9.71 -2.61 0.11
N THR A 111 9.49 -3.64 -0.69
CA THR A 111 9.82 -5.03 -0.36
C THR A 111 10.43 -5.73 -1.56
N GLN A 112 11.19 -6.78 -1.30
CA GLN A 112 11.67 -7.67 -2.35
C GLN A 112 10.61 -8.72 -2.67
N VAL A 113 10.50 -9.03 -3.96
CA VAL A 113 9.65 -10.07 -4.52
C VAL A 113 10.57 -11.07 -5.19
N GLU A 114 10.56 -12.31 -4.69
CA GLU A 114 11.32 -13.40 -5.28
C GLU A 114 10.42 -14.25 -6.18
N TYR A 115 10.85 -14.38 -7.43
CA TYR A 115 10.28 -15.31 -8.40
C TYR A 115 11.24 -16.47 -8.60
N ARG A 116 10.74 -17.70 -8.50
CA ARG A 116 11.51 -18.91 -8.80
C ARG A 116 10.62 -19.86 -9.59
N CYS A 117 11.06 -20.26 -10.77
CA CYS A 117 10.42 -21.30 -11.56
C CYS A 117 11.51 -22.33 -11.91
N GLN A 118 11.32 -23.56 -11.44
CA GLN A 118 12.10 -24.72 -11.84
C GLN A 118 11.33 -25.35 -13.00
N GLY A 119 11.85 -25.21 -14.21
CA GLY A 119 11.33 -25.89 -15.40
C GLY A 119 11.60 -27.39 -15.37
#